data_AF-A0A968AHM0-F1
#
_entry.id   AF-A0A968AHM0-F1
#
_cell.length_a   1.000
_cell.length_b   1.000
_cell.length_c   1.000
_cell.angle_alpha   90.00
_cell.angle_beta   90.00
_cell.angle_gamma   90.00
#
_symmetry.space_group_name_H-M   'P 1'
#
loop_
_entity.id
_entity.type
_entity.pdbx_description
1 polymer ?
#
loop_
_entity_poly.entity_id
_entity_poly.type
_entity_poly.pdbx_seq_one_letter_code
_entity_poly.pdbx_strand_id
1 'polypeptide(L)'
;VYYGMSPFMHADKINEPILLIHGEADNNSGTFPVQSERMYHAVKGLGGTVRLVMLPAESHGYRARESVMHTAWEMVDWMDRYVKQRRPVS
;
A
#
# COMPACT_ATOMS: atom_id res chain seq x y z
N VAL A 1 22.74 1.10 -9.72
CA VAL A 1 21.57 1.84 -10.23
C VAL A 1 20.25 1.24 -9.72
N TYR A 2 19.93 -0.04 -9.96
CA TYR A 2 18.67 -0.66 -9.49
C TYR A 2 18.42 -0.61 -7.97
N TYR A 3 19.45 -0.82 -7.15
CA TYR A 3 19.34 -0.72 -5.69
C TYR A 3 18.88 0.67 -5.21
N GLY A 4 19.39 1.74 -5.83
CA GLY A 4 19.05 3.12 -5.45
C GLY A 4 17.62 3.53 -5.79
N MET A 5 16.96 2.81 -6.71
CA MET A 5 15.59 3.11 -7.15
C MET A 5 14.54 2.21 -6.51
N SER A 6 14.94 1.14 -5.82
CA SER A 6 14.00 0.21 -5.20
C SER A 6 13.44 0.79 -3.90
N PRO A 7 12.11 0.98 -3.79
CA PRO A 7 11.49 1.40 -2.53
C PRO A 7 11.69 0.35 -1.43
N PHE A 8 11.66 -0.94 -1.80
CA PHE A 8 11.83 -2.05 -0.86
C PHE A 8 13.19 -2.02 -0.16
N MET A 9 14.26 -1.68 -0.89
CA MET A 9 15.61 -1.56 -0.32
C MET A 9 15.79 -0.37 0.62
N HIS A 10 14.76 0.49 0.72
CA HIS A 10 14.74 1.68 1.56
C HIS A 10 13.51 1.70 2.48
N ALA A 11 12.95 0.54 2.79
CA ALA A 11 11.78 0.42 3.66
C ALA A 11 12.03 1.02 5.06
N ASP A 12 13.28 1.06 5.51
CA ASP A 12 13.75 1.71 6.74
C ASP A 12 13.55 3.23 6.75
N LYS A 13 13.43 3.84 5.57
CA LYS A 13 13.19 5.27 5.44
C LYS A 13 11.70 5.64 5.45
N ILE A 14 10.80 4.66 5.46
CA ILE A 14 9.36 4.91 5.53
C ILE A 14 8.99 5.17 7.00
N ASN A 15 8.76 6.44 7.32
CA ASN A 15 8.43 6.91 8.67
C ASN A 15 6.99 7.46 8.80
N GLU A 16 6.25 7.60 7.71
CA GLU A 16 4.80 7.88 7.73
C GLU A 16 3.93 6.62 7.54
N PRO A 17 2.67 6.65 8.01
CA PRO A 17 1.70 5.60 7.73
C PRO A 17 1.47 5.37 6.22
N ILE A 18 1.64 4.12 5.76
CA ILE A 18 1.43 3.73 4.36
C ILE A 18 0.30 2.71 4.18
N LEU A 19 -0.56 2.96 3.18
CA LEU A 19 -1.60 2.04 2.72
C LEU A 19 -1.16 1.41 1.40
N LEU A 20 -1.14 0.08 1.36
CA LEU A 20 -0.88 -0.72 0.16
C LEU A 20 -2.18 -1.42 -0.25
N ILE A 21 -2.57 -1.30 -1.52
CA ILE A 21 -3.74 -1.98 -2.08
C ILE A 21 -3.28 -2.69 -3.36
N HIS A 22 -3.63 -3.96 -3.53
CA HIS A 22 -3.22 -4.76 -4.69
C HIS A 22 -4.29 -5.79 -5.09
N GLY A 23 -4.48 -5.99 -6.39
CA GLY A 23 -5.18 -7.16 -6.92
C GLY A 23 -4.38 -8.45 -6.72
N GLU A 24 -5.01 -9.49 -6.17
CA GLU A 24 -4.34 -10.78 -5.90
C GLU A 24 -4.03 -11.56 -7.18
N ALA A 25 -4.77 -11.29 -8.26
CA ALA A 25 -4.58 -11.89 -9.58
C ALA A 25 -3.76 -11.01 -10.53
N ASP A 26 -2.94 -10.07 -10.02
CA ASP A 26 -2.04 -9.28 -10.86
C ASP A 26 -0.95 -10.19 -11.45
N ASN A 27 -1.00 -10.39 -12.76
CA ASN A 27 -0.04 -11.21 -13.51
C ASN A 27 0.99 -10.35 -14.27
N ASN A 28 0.99 -9.03 -14.08
CA ASN A 28 1.99 -8.14 -14.63
C ASN A 28 3.34 -8.41 -13.99
N SER A 29 4.36 -8.69 -14.80
CA SER A 29 5.71 -9.04 -14.32
C SER A 29 6.37 -7.91 -13.51
N GLY A 30 5.96 -6.66 -13.74
CA GLY A 30 6.47 -5.49 -13.02
C GLY A 30 5.83 -5.23 -11.66
N THR A 31 4.66 -5.80 -11.39
CA THR A 31 3.85 -5.51 -10.19
C THR A 31 3.29 -6.78 -9.56
N PHE A 32 4.01 -7.89 -9.61
CA PHE A 32 3.50 -9.14 -9.03
C PHE A 32 3.13 -8.97 -7.53
N PRO A 33 2.01 -9.56 -7.03
CA PRO A 33 1.48 -9.33 -5.69
C PRO A 33 2.49 -9.47 -4.54
N VAL A 34 3.44 -10.40 -4.70
CA VAL A 34 4.53 -10.64 -3.74
C VAL A 34 5.33 -9.37 -3.41
N GLN A 35 5.37 -8.38 -4.31
CA GLN A 35 6.06 -7.12 -4.07
C GLN A 35 5.39 -6.32 -2.94
N SER A 36 4.05 -6.26 -2.92
CA SER A 36 3.30 -5.60 -1.85
C SER A 36 3.37 -6.36 -0.54
N GLU A 37 3.32 -7.70 -0.58
CA GLU A 37 3.49 -8.54 0.61
C GLU A 37 4.87 -8.35 1.24
N ARG A 38 5.94 -8.38 0.42
CA ARG A 38 7.31 -8.14 0.89
C ARG A 38 7.46 -6.75 1.50
N MET A 39 6.95 -5.72 0.83
CA MET A 39 6.99 -4.36 1.36
C MET A 39 6.23 -4.25 2.69
N TYR A 40 5.04 -4.84 2.78
CA TYR A 40 4.27 -4.91 4.03
C TYR A 40 5.10 -5.52 5.17
N HIS A 41 5.69 -6.69 4.94
CA HIS A 41 6.50 -7.37 5.95
C HIS A 41 7.74 -6.56 6.34
N ALA A 42 8.41 -5.93 5.38
CA ALA A 42 9.58 -5.08 5.66
C ALA A 42 9.21 -3.88 6.54
N VAL A 43 8.21 -3.09 6.14
CA VAL A 43 7.77 -1.90 6.90
C VAL A 43 7.24 -2.32 8.27
N LYS A 44 6.43 -3.37 8.34
CA LYS A 44 5.88 -3.87 9.61
C LYS A 44 6.98 -4.39 10.54
N GLY A 45 7.95 -5.13 10.00
CA GLY A 45 9.09 -5.67 10.76
C GLY A 45 10.01 -4.59 11.32
N LEU A 46 10.08 -3.43 10.65
CA LEU A 46 10.81 -2.24 11.10
C LEU A 46 10.00 -1.36 12.08
N GLY A 47 8.80 -1.80 12.48
CA GLY A 47 7.94 -1.08 13.41
C GLY A 47 7.10 0.04 12.76
N GLY A 48 7.13 0.15 11.43
CA GLY A 48 6.36 1.14 10.69
C GLY A 48 4.84 0.90 10.74
N THR A 49 4.08 1.97 10.50
CA THR A 49 2.61 1.89 10.39
C THR A 49 2.23 1.55 8.95
N VAL A 50 1.72 0.35 8.73
CA VAL A 50 1.38 -0.13 7.39
C VAL A 50 0.11 -0.97 7.38
N ARG A 51 -0.69 -0.83 6.32
CA ARG A 51 -1.83 -1.69 6.00
C ARG A 51 -1.68 -2.25 4.59
N LEU A 52 -2.00 -3.54 4.43
CA LEU A 52 -2.09 -4.21 3.14
C LEU A 52 -3.53 -4.67 2.92
N VAL A 53 -4.09 -4.31 1.78
CA VAL A 53 -5.41 -4.73 1.31
C VAL A 53 -5.21 -5.51 0.01
N MET A 54 -5.58 -6.78 0.03
CA MET A 54 -5.58 -7.64 -1.14
C MET A 54 -7.00 -7.77 -1.69
N LEU A 55 -7.16 -7.61 -3.00
CA LEU A 55 -8.44 -7.72 -3.72
C LEU A 55 -8.45 -9.06 -4.48
N PRO A 56 -9.12 -10.12 -3.96
CA PRO A 56 -8.91 -11.49 -4.45
C PRO A 56 -9.31 -11.73 -5.90
N ALA A 57 -10.31 -10.99 -6.39
CA ALA A 57 -10.86 -11.16 -7.73
C ALA A 57 -10.34 -10.11 -8.75
N GLU A 58 -9.36 -9.29 -8.35
CA GLU A 58 -8.84 -8.22 -9.20
C GLU A 58 -7.41 -8.51 -9.67
N SER A 59 -7.09 -8.04 -10.88
CA SER A 59 -5.75 -8.09 -11.46
C SER A 59 -5.06 -6.72 -11.31
N HIS A 60 -4.24 -6.32 -12.29
CA HIS A 60 -3.53 -5.04 -12.27
C HIS A 60 -4.45 -3.81 -12.15
N GLY A 61 -5.63 -3.88 -12.76
CA GLY A 61 -6.67 -2.85 -12.65
C GLY A 61 -7.93 -3.38 -12.00
N TYR A 62 -8.54 -2.57 -11.14
CA TYR A 62 -9.75 -2.94 -10.40
C TYR A 62 -11.01 -2.67 -11.25
N ARG A 63 -11.86 -3.68 -11.45
CA ARG A 63 -13.02 -3.60 -12.34
C ARG A 63 -14.35 -3.82 -11.63
N ALA A 64 -14.43 -4.71 -10.65
CA ALA A 64 -15.68 -4.91 -9.94
C ALA A 64 -16.03 -3.65 -9.16
N ARG A 65 -17.30 -3.25 -9.20
CA ARG A 65 -17.78 -2.04 -8.54
C ARG A 65 -17.48 -2.10 -7.05
N GLU A 66 -17.66 -3.26 -6.46
CA GLU A 66 -17.37 -3.57 -5.07
C GLU A 66 -15.89 -3.33 -4.74
N SER A 67 -14.97 -3.81 -5.57
CA SER A 67 -13.52 -3.61 -5.40
C SER A 67 -13.12 -2.15 -5.50
N VAL A 68 -13.68 -1.41 -6.47
CA VAL A 68 -13.42 0.02 -6.65
C VAL A 68 -13.95 0.81 -5.45
N MET A 69 -15.17 0.52 -5.00
CA MET A 69 -15.77 1.20 -3.85
C MET A 69 -15.03 0.87 -2.55
N HIS A 70 -14.60 -0.38 -2.38
CA HIS A 70 -13.79 -0.78 -1.23
C HIS A 70 -12.43 -0.08 -1.22
N THR A 71 -11.77 0.01 -2.38
CA THR A 71 -10.52 0.77 -2.55
C THR A 71 -10.71 2.24 -2.15
N ALA A 72 -11.77 2.89 -2.64
CA ALA A 72 -12.07 4.28 -2.31
C ALA A 72 -12.36 4.45 -0.80
N TRP A 73 -13.09 3.52 -0.20
CA TRP A 73 -13.37 3.53 1.23
C TRP A 73 -12.09 3.38 2.07
N GLU A 74 -11.21 2.45 1.73
CA GLU A 74 -9.90 2.26 2.37
C GLU A 74 -9.06 3.55 2.31
N MET A 75 -9.03 4.21 1.15
CA MET A 75 -8.29 5.48 0.98
C MET A 75 -8.87 6.59 1.86
N VAL A 76 -10.19 6.74 1.90
CA VAL A 76 -10.86 7.77 2.71
C VAL A 76 -10.67 7.51 4.21
N ASP A 77 -10.89 6.28 4.69
CA ASP A 77 -10.64 5.93 6.10
C ASP A 77 -9.18 6.17 6.50
N TRP A 78 -8.23 5.85 5.61
CA TRP A 78 -6.82 6.08 5.84
C TRP A 78 -6.48 7.57 5.97
N MET A 79 -6.99 8.40 5.06
CA MET A 79 -6.82 9.84 5.12
C MET A 79 -7.47 10.44 6.37
N ASP A 80 -8.64 9.96 6.77
CA ASP A 80 -9.34 10.41 7.96
C ASP A 80 -8.55 10.10 9.23
N ARG A 81 -7.91 8.93 9.29
CA ARG A 81 -7.10 8.50 10.42
C ARG A 81 -5.76 9.22 10.52
N TYR A 82 -5.04 9.39 9.42
CA TYR A 82 -3.63 9.82 9.46
C TYR A 82 -3.36 11.21 8.87
N VAL A 83 -4.32 11.81 8.16
CA VAL A 83 -4.16 13.13 7.53
C VAL A 83 -5.05 14.19 8.19
N LYS A 84 -6.37 13.94 8.30
CA LYS A 84 -7.32 14.97 8.78
C LYS A 84 -7.07 15.44 10.22
N GLN A 85 -6.51 14.59 11.08
CA GLN A 85 -6.25 14.92 12.50
C GLN A 85 -4.91 15.62 12.75
N ARG A 86 -4.11 15.87 11.71
CA ARG A 86 -2.81 16.56 11.87
C ARG A 86 -3.09 18.03 12.18
N ARG A 87 -2.86 18.46 13.43
CA ARG A 87 -2.86 19.90 13.79
C ARG A 87 -1.94 20.64 12.80
N PRO A 88 -2.32 21.83 12.31
CA PRO A 88 -1.40 22.66 11.55
C PRO A 88 -0.12 22.82 12.37
N VAL A 89 1.02 22.60 11.74
CA VAL A 89 2.31 22.96 12.35
C VAL A 89 2.31 24.49 12.37
N SER A 90 2.13 25.06 13.57
CA SER A 90 2.28 26.49 13.84
C SER A 90 3.75 26.89 13.81
#